data_AF-W7Y259-F1
#
_entry.id   AF-W7Y259-F1
#
_cell.length_a   1.000
_cell.length_b   1.000
_cell.length_c   1.000
_cell.angle_alpha   90.00
_cell.angle_beta   90.00
_cell.angle_gamma   90.00
#
_symmetry.space_group_name_H-M   'P 1'
#
loop_
_entity.id
_entity.type
_entity.pdbx_description
1 polymer ?
#
loop_
_entity_poly.entity_id
_entity_poly.type
_entity_poly.pdbx_seq_one_letter_code
_entity_poly.pdbx_strand_id
1 'polypeptide(L)'
;MFCSFPWEGVDMSIGNIIVDTSRTAYAAGGFKRVAGFGRNWSNPAYFALIATVLNYSYIKHIKFRHIILVLVFFIGILISTNKGAIITFLIISFFAVIIRKVPSYILKIVMLATLLIVIALPLLSWNEVLNVDYSSLVSRIIFSSFKARVEDVWPQALILIKEHGSLIFGRGIGGIGAPQLIFEPSIYHPADNLFIYLYGLFGVFSCVIFAYLGVKIMVLSIKDSRDTIFVAYLILSFLGIGVIGSALENGILNFFFGIMLASLYSQKIKFISSSVSDLPS
;
A
#
# COMPACT_ATOMS: atom_id res chain seq x y z
N MET A 1 -17.98 6.79 26.08
CA MET A 1 -18.27 5.54 26.80
C MET A 1 -17.71 4.41 25.95
N PHE A 2 -16.56 3.85 26.34
CA PHE A 2 -15.89 2.78 25.58
C PHE A 2 -16.35 1.43 26.14
N CYS A 3 -17.22 0.72 25.42
CA CYS A 3 -17.46 -0.68 25.75
C CYS A 3 -16.15 -1.46 25.60
N SER A 4 -15.77 -2.20 26.63
CA SER A 4 -14.73 -3.22 26.52
C SER A 4 -15.33 -4.45 25.85
N PHE A 5 -14.76 -4.87 24.73
CA PHE A 5 -15.22 -6.08 24.06
C PHE A 5 -14.50 -7.30 24.64
N PRO A 6 -15.18 -8.47 24.76
CA PRO A 6 -14.61 -9.64 25.42
C PRO A 6 -13.39 -10.23 24.70
N TRP A 7 -13.16 -9.84 23.44
CA TRP A 7 -12.00 -10.26 22.65
C TRP A 7 -10.85 -9.24 22.66
N GLU A 8 -10.97 -8.10 23.34
CA GLU A 8 -9.89 -7.10 23.40
C GLU A 8 -8.71 -7.59 24.26
N GLY A 9 -7.49 -7.54 23.73
CA GLY A 9 -6.29 -7.91 24.49
C GLY A 9 -6.20 -9.39 24.85
N VAL A 10 -6.91 -10.24 24.10
CA VAL A 10 -6.80 -11.70 24.26
C VAL A 10 -5.50 -12.17 23.64
N ASP A 11 -4.64 -12.73 24.48
CA ASP A 11 -3.37 -13.31 24.08
C ASP A 11 -3.43 -14.84 24.19
N MET A 12 -2.76 -15.52 23.27
CA MET A 12 -2.66 -16.97 23.26
C MET A 12 -1.19 -17.38 23.38
N SER A 13 -0.88 -18.26 24.33
CA SER A 13 0.45 -18.87 24.41
C SER A 13 0.53 -20.04 23.43
N ILE A 14 1.41 -19.93 22.43
CA ILE A 14 1.71 -21.01 21.48
C ILE A 14 3.20 -21.31 21.60
N GLY A 15 3.55 -22.49 22.11
CA GLY A 15 4.95 -22.91 22.25
C GLY A 15 5.80 -21.97 23.11
N ASN A 16 5.28 -21.51 24.26
CA ASN A 16 5.90 -20.54 25.17
C ASN A 16 6.09 -19.12 24.61
N ILE A 17 5.49 -18.81 23.45
CA ILE A 17 5.46 -17.45 22.90
C ILE A 17 4.04 -16.90 23.09
N ILE A 18 3.93 -15.74 23.71
CA ILE A 18 2.66 -15.01 23.84
C ILE A 18 2.37 -14.34 22.50
N VAL A 19 1.25 -14.69 21.88
CA VAL A 19 0.82 -14.20 20.58
C VAL A 19 -0.49 -13.43 20.76
N ASP A 20 -0.47 -12.12 20.47
CA ASP A 20 -1.70 -11.32 20.51
C ASP A 20 -2.71 -11.85 19.48
N THR A 21 -3.86 -12.30 19.96
CA THR A 21 -4.97 -12.78 19.12
C THR A 21 -5.80 -11.59 18.62
N SER A 22 -5.82 -10.50 19.38
CA SER A 22 -6.62 -9.30 19.11
C SER A 22 -5.89 -8.03 19.56
N ARG A 23 -5.32 -7.31 18.59
CA ARG A 23 -4.57 -6.08 18.87
C ARG A 23 -5.50 -4.89 19.05
N THR A 24 -5.24 -4.11 20.10
CA THR A 24 -5.85 -2.79 20.28
C THR A 24 -4.80 -1.70 20.07
N ALA A 25 -5.22 -0.57 19.51
CA ALA A 25 -4.36 0.60 19.34
C ALA A 25 -5.16 1.88 19.57
N TYR A 26 -4.48 2.99 19.77
CA TYR A 26 -5.11 4.30 19.88
C TYR A 26 -4.79 5.15 18.66
N ALA A 27 -5.82 5.73 18.04
CA ALA A 27 -5.65 6.72 16.98
C ALA A 27 -5.24 8.09 17.59
N ALA A 28 -4.71 8.97 16.75
CA ALA A 28 -4.53 10.37 17.11
C ALA A 28 -5.88 10.96 17.58
N GLY A 29 -5.89 11.63 18.74
CA GLY A 29 -7.10 12.11 19.40
C GLY A 29 -7.71 11.16 20.44
N GLY A 30 -7.05 10.03 20.76
CA GLY A 30 -7.45 9.13 21.85
C GLY A 30 -8.55 8.12 21.49
N PHE A 31 -8.92 8.02 20.21
CA PHE A 31 -9.93 7.06 19.76
C PHE A 31 -9.36 5.63 19.77
N LYS A 32 -9.94 4.76 20.60
CA LYS A 32 -9.59 3.33 20.66
C LYS A 32 -9.94 2.63 19.35
N ARG A 33 -8.99 1.89 18.80
CA ARG A 33 -9.10 1.01 17.63
C ARG A 33 -9.02 -0.42 18.12
N VAL A 34 -10.05 -1.20 17.81
CA VAL A 34 -10.19 -2.57 18.28
C VAL A 34 -10.04 -3.51 17.10
N ALA A 35 -9.28 -4.59 17.27
CA ALA A 35 -9.31 -5.73 16.38
C ALA A 35 -10.72 -6.34 16.42
N GLY A 36 -11.54 -6.02 15.42
CA GLY A 36 -12.87 -6.62 15.23
C GLY A 36 -12.77 -7.90 14.41
N PHE A 37 -13.17 -7.82 13.14
CA PHE A 37 -13.19 -8.94 12.17
C PHE A 37 -11.81 -9.44 11.70
N GLY A 38 -10.74 -9.17 12.44
CA GLY A 38 -9.41 -9.67 12.11
C GLY A 38 -8.42 -9.37 13.23
N ARG A 39 -7.26 -10.04 13.18
CA ARG A 39 -6.17 -9.89 14.18
C ARG A 39 -5.72 -8.43 14.38
N ASN A 40 -5.85 -7.60 13.34
CA ASN A 40 -5.44 -6.20 13.34
C ASN A 40 -6.58 -5.30 12.78
N TRP A 41 -6.74 -4.09 13.33
CA TRP A 41 -7.82 -3.15 12.97
C TRP A 41 -7.77 -2.71 11.49
N SER A 42 -6.61 -2.85 10.84
CA SER A 42 -6.39 -2.50 9.44
C SER A 42 -6.85 -3.57 8.44
N ASN A 43 -6.98 -4.84 8.85
CA ASN A 43 -7.28 -5.94 7.93
C ASN A 43 -8.63 -5.81 7.22
N PRO A 44 -9.73 -5.42 7.89
CA PRO A 44 -11.01 -5.19 7.22
C PRO A 44 -10.92 -4.16 6.09
N ALA A 45 -10.03 -3.16 6.21
CA ALA A 45 -9.82 -2.16 5.17
C ALA A 45 -9.27 -2.76 3.88
N TYR A 46 -8.33 -3.70 4.01
CA TYR A 46 -7.71 -4.37 2.87
C TYR A 46 -8.68 -5.32 2.19
N PHE A 47 -9.48 -6.07 2.96
CA PHE A 47 -10.56 -6.89 2.41
C PHE A 47 -11.58 -6.05 1.64
N ALA A 48 -12.03 -4.94 2.22
CA ALA A 48 -12.99 -4.05 1.58
C ALA A 48 -12.40 -3.39 0.32
N LEU A 49 -11.12 -3.00 0.34
CA LEU A 49 -10.46 -2.43 -0.84
C LEU A 49 -10.37 -3.45 -1.97
N ILE A 50 -9.94 -4.68 -1.69
CA ILE A 50 -9.89 -5.76 -2.69
C ILE A 50 -11.28 -6.11 -3.19
N ALA A 51 -12.29 -6.17 -2.30
CA ALA A 51 -13.67 -6.40 -2.69
C ALA A 51 -14.19 -5.30 -3.63
N THR A 52 -13.80 -4.04 -3.40
CA THR A 52 -14.07 -2.92 -4.32
C THR A 52 -13.40 -3.11 -5.68
N VAL A 53 -12.13 -3.51 -5.70
CA VAL A 53 -11.39 -3.80 -6.95
C VAL A 53 -12.12 -4.89 -7.75
N LEU A 54 -12.49 -6.00 -7.10
CA LEU A 54 -13.25 -7.08 -7.73
C LEU A 54 -14.62 -6.59 -8.20
N ASN A 55 -15.34 -5.82 -7.39
CA ASN A 55 -16.65 -5.29 -7.76
C ASN A 55 -16.55 -4.45 -9.05
N TYR A 56 -15.64 -3.49 -9.09
CA TYR A 56 -15.48 -2.62 -10.26
C TYR A 56 -14.96 -3.33 -11.51
N SER A 57 -14.06 -4.31 -11.37
CA SER A 57 -13.45 -4.98 -12.53
C SER A 57 -14.41 -5.92 -13.27
N TYR A 58 -15.46 -6.40 -12.59
CA TYR A 58 -16.44 -7.32 -13.15
C TYR A 58 -17.80 -6.66 -13.48
N ILE A 59 -17.95 -5.36 -13.25
CA ILE A 59 -19.17 -4.61 -13.59
C ILE A 59 -19.15 -4.20 -15.08
N LYS A 60 -20.17 -4.63 -15.83
CA LYS A 60 -20.52 -4.05 -17.15
C LYS A 60 -21.46 -2.84 -17.05
N HIS A 61 -22.36 -2.80 -16.07
CA HIS A 61 -23.27 -1.66 -15.85
C HIS A 61 -23.44 -1.41 -14.36
N ILE A 62 -23.31 -0.16 -13.94
CA ILE A 62 -23.52 0.21 -12.54
C ILE A 62 -25.01 0.06 -12.23
N LYS A 63 -25.32 -0.91 -11.38
CA LYS A 63 -26.67 -1.14 -10.82
C LYS A 63 -26.70 -0.64 -9.39
N PHE A 64 -27.89 -0.37 -8.87
CA PHE A 64 -28.09 0.09 -7.49
C PHE A 64 -27.39 -0.78 -6.43
N ARG A 65 -27.42 -2.11 -6.58
CA ARG A 65 -26.70 -3.04 -5.70
C ARG A 65 -25.20 -2.76 -5.60
N HIS A 66 -24.57 -2.31 -6.70
CA HIS A 66 -23.14 -2.03 -6.73
C HIS A 66 -22.81 -0.75 -5.95
N ILE A 67 -23.68 0.25 -6.02
CA ILE A 67 -23.57 1.48 -5.23
C ILE A 67 -23.68 1.15 -3.74
N ILE A 68 -24.66 0.32 -3.34
CA ILE A 68 -24.79 -0.14 -1.95
C ILE A 68 -23.52 -0.85 -1.49
N LEU A 69 -23.01 -1.80 -2.27
CA LEU A 69 -21.79 -2.54 -1.90
C LEU A 69 -20.58 -1.62 -1.75
N VAL A 70 -20.38 -0.67 -2.67
CA VAL A 70 -19.30 0.33 -2.60
C VAL A 70 -19.43 1.18 -1.33
N LEU A 71 -20.64 1.62 -0.98
CA LEU A 71 -20.88 2.38 0.25
C LEU A 71 -20.57 1.54 1.50
N VAL A 72 -21.00 0.28 1.53
CA VAL A 72 -20.71 -0.64 2.65
C VAL A 72 -19.20 -0.85 2.79
N PHE A 73 -18.49 -1.07 1.69
CA PHE A 73 -17.03 -1.22 1.71
C PHE A 73 -16.34 0.07 2.14
N PHE A 74 -16.81 1.24 1.69
CA PHE A 74 -16.27 2.52 2.11
C PHE A 74 -16.43 2.75 3.61
N ILE A 75 -17.62 2.48 4.16
CA ILE A 75 -17.89 2.56 5.60
C ILE A 75 -16.94 1.64 6.38
N GLY A 76 -16.76 0.40 5.92
CA GLY A 76 -15.80 -0.53 6.52
C GLY A 76 -14.36 0.00 6.53
N ILE A 77 -13.92 0.62 5.43
CA ILE A 77 -12.60 1.25 5.33
C ILE A 77 -12.50 2.48 6.25
N LEU A 78 -13.54 3.31 6.34
CA LEU A 78 -13.55 4.48 7.23
C LEU A 78 -13.42 4.08 8.71
N ILE A 79 -14.16 3.05 9.14
CA ILE A 79 -14.11 2.53 10.51
C ILE A 79 -12.70 1.99 10.85
N SER A 80 -12.01 1.39 9.88
CA SER A 80 -10.63 0.95 10.07
C SER A 80 -9.64 2.10 10.30
N THR A 81 -10.03 3.33 9.96
CA THR A 81 -9.20 4.56 10.00
C THR A 81 -7.85 4.42 9.27
N ASN A 82 -7.76 3.50 8.30
CA ASN A 82 -6.59 3.29 7.48
C ASN A 82 -6.56 4.33 6.34
N LYS A 83 -5.84 5.44 6.57
CA LYS A 83 -5.75 6.56 5.62
C LYS A 83 -5.26 6.12 4.22
N GLY A 84 -4.36 5.14 4.16
CA GLY A 84 -3.84 4.62 2.89
C GLY A 84 -4.93 3.91 2.10
N ALA A 85 -5.69 3.04 2.76
CA ALA A 85 -6.84 2.36 2.14
C ALA A 85 -7.96 3.34 1.76
N ILE A 86 -8.24 4.37 2.57
CA ILE A 86 -9.24 5.41 2.27
C ILE A 86 -8.87 6.15 0.98
N ILE A 87 -7.66 6.71 0.90
CA ILE A 87 -7.21 7.48 -0.26
C ILE A 87 -7.21 6.60 -1.52
N THR A 88 -6.70 5.38 -1.40
CA THR A 88 -6.62 4.44 -2.52
C THR A 88 -8.00 4.03 -3.01
N PHE A 89 -8.95 3.79 -2.10
CA PHE A 89 -10.34 3.53 -2.45
C PHE A 89 -10.97 4.70 -3.21
N LEU A 90 -10.73 5.95 -2.77
CA LEU A 90 -11.27 7.14 -3.43
C LEU A 90 -10.71 7.29 -4.85
N ILE A 91 -9.41 7.09 -5.03
CA ILE A 91 -8.76 7.12 -6.35
C ILE A 91 -9.37 6.04 -7.26
N ILE A 92 -9.44 4.78 -6.79
CA ILE A 92 -10.00 3.68 -7.58
C ILE A 92 -11.47 3.93 -7.92
N SER A 93 -12.27 4.43 -6.97
CA SER A 93 -13.69 4.70 -7.19
C SER A 93 -13.90 5.85 -8.19
N PHE A 94 -13.10 6.90 -8.08
CA PHE A 94 -13.10 8.01 -9.04
C PHE A 94 -12.79 7.51 -10.45
N PHE A 95 -11.72 6.72 -10.61
CA PHE A 95 -11.40 6.12 -11.90
C PHE A 95 -12.49 5.15 -12.34
N ALA A 96 -13.03 4.28 -11.49
CA ALA A 96 -14.05 3.33 -11.89
C ALA A 96 -15.32 3.97 -12.47
N VAL A 97 -15.72 5.14 -11.97
CA VAL A 97 -16.88 5.88 -12.51
C VAL A 97 -16.55 6.55 -13.85
N ILE A 98 -15.33 7.06 -14.01
CA ILE A 98 -14.96 7.92 -15.14
C ILE A 98 -14.16 7.17 -16.22
N ILE A 99 -13.60 5.98 -15.95
CA ILE A 99 -12.62 5.29 -16.81
C ILE A 99 -13.12 5.01 -18.23
N ARG A 100 -14.44 4.93 -18.43
CA ARG A 100 -15.04 4.85 -19.78
C ARG A 100 -14.83 6.11 -20.61
N LYS A 101 -14.54 7.23 -19.96
CA LYS A 101 -14.31 8.55 -20.54
C LYS A 101 -12.87 9.01 -20.36
N VAL A 102 -12.12 8.44 -19.42
CA VAL A 102 -10.71 8.80 -19.20
C VAL A 102 -9.82 7.95 -20.10
N PRO A 103 -8.92 8.55 -20.89
CA PRO A 103 -7.96 7.79 -21.67
C PRO A 103 -7.00 7.00 -20.76
N SER A 104 -6.64 5.79 -21.19
CA SER A 104 -5.87 4.82 -20.40
C SER A 104 -4.50 5.34 -19.93
N TYR A 105 -3.89 6.29 -20.64
CA TYR A 105 -2.62 6.88 -20.24
C TYR A 105 -2.71 7.64 -18.91
N ILE A 106 -3.86 8.22 -18.57
CA ILE A 106 -4.02 8.94 -17.29
C ILE A 106 -3.92 7.97 -16.12
N LEU A 107 -4.53 6.78 -16.23
CA LEU A 107 -4.42 5.76 -15.19
C LEU A 107 -2.96 5.29 -15.03
N LYS A 108 -2.21 5.19 -16.14
CA LYS A 108 -0.77 4.91 -16.10
C LYS A 108 0.01 6.01 -15.40
N ILE A 109 -0.27 7.27 -15.72
CA ILE A 109 0.37 8.42 -15.06
C ILE A 109 0.11 8.37 -13.56
N VAL A 110 -1.13 8.09 -13.12
CA VAL A 110 -1.44 7.99 -11.69
C VAL A 110 -0.70 6.82 -11.03
N MET A 111 -0.63 5.65 -11.66
CA MET A 111 0.16 4.52 -11.15
C MET A 111 1.65 4.85 -11.04
N LEU A 112 2.23 5.46 -12.08
CA LEU A 112 3.64 5.88 -12.09
C LEU A 112 3.91 6.98 -11.07
N ALA A 113 3.03 7.97 -10.95
CA ALA A 113 3.13 9.02 -9.95
C ALA A 113 3.06 8.43 -8.53
N THR A 114 2.15 7.47 -8.29
CA THR A 114 2.06 6.78 -6.99
C THR A 114 3.33 5.97 -6.72
N LEU A 115 3.88 5.28 -7.72
CA LEU A 115 5.15 4.55 -7.61
C LEU A 115 6.30 5.50 -7.23
N LEU A 116 6.39 6.66 -7.89
CA LEU A 116 7.38 7.68 -7.57
C LEU A 116 7.18 8.24 -6.16
N ILE A 117 5.94 8.48 -5.74
CA ILE A 117 5.61 8.95 -4.39
C ILE A 117 6.06 7.95 -3.32
N VAL A 118 5.85 6.63 -3.55
CA VAL A 118 6.29 5.57 -2.63
C VAL A 118 7.79 5.63 -2.38
N ILE A 119 8.59 5.94 -3.40
CA ILE A 119 10.06 6.01 -3.32
C ILE A 119 10.54 7.37 -2.81
N ALA A 120 10.01 8.46 -3.38
CA ALA A 120 10.50 9.80 -3.14
C ALA A 120 10.20 10.29 -1.71
N LEU A 121 9.03 9.97 -1.16
CA LEU A 121 8.63 10.49 0.15
C LEU A 121 9.61 10.09 1.28
N PRO A 122 9.97 8.81 1.47
CA PRO A 122 11.02 8.41 2.42
C PRO A 122 12.38 9.10 2.21
N LEU A 123 12.81 9.26 0.96
CA LEU A 123 14.11 9.84 0.64
C LEU A 123 14.14 11.35 0.89
N LEU A 124 13.04 12.05 0.63
CA LEU A 124 12.89 13.47 0.95
C LEU A 124 12.77 13.69 2.46
N SER A 125 12.08 12.78 3.15
CA SER A 125 11.97 12.73 4.62
C SER A 125 13.33 12.57 5.30
N TRP A 126 14.19 11.67 4.79
CA TRP A 126 15.56 11.48 5.29
C TRP A 126 16.42 12.75 5.29
N ASN A 127 16.23 13.61 4.29
CA ASN A 127 17.02 14.84 4.11
C ASN A 127 16.37 16.06 4.78
N GLU A 128 15.37 15.86 5.65
CA GLU A 128 14.63 16.94 6.35
C GLU A 128 14.02 18.00 5.40
N VAL A 129 13.85 17.67 4.12
CA VAL A 129 13.30 18.59 3.10
C VAL A 129 11.81 18.84 3.32
N LEU A 130 11.11 17.86 3.91
CA LEU A 130 9.68 17.92 4.18
C LEU A 130 9.42 18.48 5.58
N ASN A 131 8.98 19.74 5.65
CA ASN A 131 8.43 20.31 6.87
C ASN A 131 6.91 20.39 6.75
N VAL A 132 6.19 19.76 7.69
CA VAL A 132 4.73 19.75 7.69
C VAL A 132 4.25 20.64 8.85
N ASP A 133 3.58 21.75 8.53
CA ASP A 133 3.01 22.66 9.52
C ASP A 133 1.71 22.10 10.14
N TYR A 134 1.55 22.32 11.45
CA TYR A 134 0.45 21.85 12.29
C TYR A 134 -0.21 22.94 13.12
N SER A 135 -0.03 24.20 12.72
CA SER A 135 -0.58 25.36 13.42
C SER A 135 -2.10 25.27 13.69
N SER A 136 -2.87 24.50 12.91
CA SER A 136 -4.32 24.32 13.10
C SER A 136 -4.73 22.95 13.69
N LEU A 137 -5.80 22.92 14.50
CA LEU A 137 -6.35 21.69 15.07
C LEU A 137 -6.80 20.67 14.01
N VAL A 138 -7.33 21.14 12.89
CA VAL A 138 -7.73 20.30 11.75
C VAL A 138 -6.51 19.64 11.10
N SER A 139 -5.44 20.40 10.86
CA SER A 139 -4.19 19.87 10.32
C SER A 139 -3.59 18.80 11.24
N ARG A 140 -3.70 18.97 12.57
CA ARG A 140 -3.24 18.00 13.58
C ARG A 140 -3.98 16.67 13.51
N ILE A 141 -5.30 16.69 13.33
CA ILE A 141 -6.07 15.44 13.21
C ILE A 141 -5.75 14.71 11.89
N ILE A 142 -5.69 15.46 10.79
CA ILE A 142 -5.53 14.87 9.44
C ILE A 142 -4.10 14.39 9.21
N PHE A 143 -3.10 15.18 9.57
CA PHE A 143 -1.73 14.90 9.17
C PHE A 143 -0.85 14.34 10.31
N SER A 144 -1.28 14.29 11.58
CA SER A 144 -0.40 13.85 12.69
C SER A 144 0.34 12.53 12.42
N SER A 145 -0.37 11.53 11.92
CA SER A 145 0.21 10.24 11.57
C SER A 145 1.17 10.30 10.37
N PHE A 146 0.97 11.25 9.47
CA PHE A 146 1.88 11.49 8.35
C PHE A 146 3.15 12.22 8.82
N LYS A 147 3.03 13.18 9.75
CA LYS A 147 4.19 13.84 10.39
C LYS A 147 5.14 12.82 11.00
N ALA A 148 4.59 11.96 11.87
CA ALA A 148 5.36 10.96 12.58
C ALA A 148 6.12 10.07 11.60
N ARG A 149 5.54 9.78 10.42
CA ARG A 149 6.25 9.03 9.38
C ARG A 149 7.42 9.80 8.77
N VAL A 150 7.17 11.05 8.38
CA VAL A 150 8.15 11.89 7.69
C VAL A 150 9.29 12.35 8.61
N GLU A 151 9.01 12.61 9.89
CA GLU A 151 10.01 13.14 10.82
C GLU A 151 10.73 12.04 11.60
N ASP A 152 10.07 10.89 11.80
CA ASP A 152 10.53 9.89 12.77
C ASP A 152 10.65 8.51 12.15
N VAL A 153 9.55 7.91 11.71
CA VAL A 153 9.52 6.49 11.31
C VAL A 153 10.35 6.23 10.05
N TRP A 154 10.19 7.00 8.98
CA TRP A 154 10.94 6.75 7.75
C TRP A 154 12.43 7.07 7.87
N PRO A 155 12.83 8.20 8.49
CA PRO A 155 14.23 8.44 8.76
C PRO A 155 14.83 7.36 9.67
N GLN A 156 14.23 7.05 10.82
CA GLN A 156 14.80 6.02 11.71
C GLN A 156 14.94 4.65 11.05
N ALA A 157 14.02 4.24 10.17
CA ALA A 157 14.15 2.99 9.40
C ALA A 157 15.41 2.96 8.53
N LEU A 158 15.70 4.07 7.86
CA LEU A 158 16.87 4.20 7.00
C LEU A 158 18.17 4.30 7.83
N ILE A 159 18.12 4.86 9.06
CA ILE A 159 19.25 4.91 10.00
C ILE A 159 19.55 3.48 10.44
N LEU A 160 18.52 2.73 10.83
CA LEU A 160 18.62 1.33 11.19
C LEU A 160 19.28 0.49 10.09
N ILE A 161 18.92 0.73 8.82
CA ILE A 161 19.54 0.04 7.67
C ILE A 161 21.00 0.45 7.49
N LYS A 162 21.31 1.74 7.67
CA LYS A 162 22.68 2.27 7.56
C LYS A 162 23.58 1.74 8.67
N GLU A 163 23.10 1.68 9.91
CA GLU A 163 23.91 1.41 11.10
C GLU A 163 24.05 -0.07 11.45
N HIS A 164 23.01 -0.89 11.23
CA HIS A 164 23.10 -2.33 11.49
C HIS A 164 22.70 -3.19 10.28
N GLY A 165 22.97 -2.68 9.09
CA GLY A 165 22.88 -3.41 7.83
C GLY A 165 23.93 -2.93 6.85
N SER A 166 23.57 -2.96 5.57
CA SER A 166 24.36 -2.37 4.48
C SER A 166 23.46 -1.48 3.65
N LEU A 167 23.96 -0.30 3.24
CA LEU A 167 23.25 0.52 2.25
C LEU A 167 23.14 -0.20 0.90
N ILE A 168 24.07 -1.09 0.56
CA ILE A 168 24.07 -1.79 -0.72
C ILE A 168 23.13 -3.00 -0.68
N PHE A 169 23.22 -3.82 0.36
CA PHE A 169 22.50 -5.09 0.46
C PHE A 169 21.26 -5.06 1.35
N GLY A 170 21.02 -3.96 2.07
CA GLY A 170 20.00 -3.87 3.11
C GLY A 170 20.41 -4.61 4.39
N ARG A 171 19.43 -4.95 5.22
CA ARG A 171 19.55 -5.80 6.42
C ARG A 171 19.23 -7.27 6.15
N GLY A 172 18.69 -7.61 4.97
CA GLY A 172 18.31 -8.98 4.62
C GLY A 172 16.94 -9.41 5.14
N ILE A 173 16.53 -10.62 4.77
CA ILE A 173 15.22 -11.17 5.14
C ILE A 173 15.15 -11.33 6.66
N GLY A 174 14.12 -10.73 7.26
CA GLY A 174 13.87 -10.77 8.69
C GLY A 174 14.57 -9.67 9.50
N GLY A 175 15.46 -8.90 8.87
CA GLY A 175 16.18 -7.80 9.52
C GLY A 175 15.36 -6.50 9.70
N ILE A 176 14.12 -6.44 9.23
CA ILE A 176 13.23 -5.30 9.39
C ILE A 176 11.76 -5.74 9.38
N GLY A 177 10.87 -4.96 9.98
CA GLY A 177 9.43 -5.25 10.04
C GLY A 177 9.08 -6.31 11.09
N ALA A 178 7.94 -6.97 10.91
CA ALA A 178 7.38 -7.90 11.88
C ALA A 178 8.32 -9.05 12.32
N PRO A 179 9.15 -9.66 11.45
CA PRO A 179 10.09 -10.69 11.90
C PRO A 179 11.17 -10.15 12.86
N GLN A 180 11.54 -8.87 12.75
CA GLN A 180 12.55 -8.25 13.61
C GLN A 180 12.09 -8.20 15.07
N LEU A 181 10.78 -8.12 15.35
CA LEU A 181 10.25 -8.22 16.72
C LEU A 181 10.65 -9.52 17.42
N ILE A 182 10.85 -10.60 16.67
CA ILE A 182 11.16 -11.92 17.21
C ILE A 182 12.66 -12.04 17.48
N PHE A 183 13.49 -11.58 16.55
CA PHE A 183 14.94 -11.82 16.59
C PHE A 183 15.75 -10.66 17.19
N GLU A 184 15.31 -9.41 17.01
CA GLU A 184 16.01 -8.20 17.44
C GLU A 184 15.04 -7.12 18.00
N PRO A 185 14.29 -7.43 19.07
CA PRO A 185 13.24 -6.52 19.57
C PRO A 185 13.77 -5.17 20.06
N SER A 186 15.03 -5.08 20.49
CA SER A 186 15.65 -3.85 21.02
C SER A 186 15.80 -2.74 19.99
N ILE A 187 15.88 -3.09 18.71
CA ILE A 187 16.08 -2.16 17.58
C ILE A 187 14.96 -2.30 16.54
N TYR A 188 13.80 -2.80 16.98
CA TYR A 188 12.64 -3.06 16.12
C TYR A 188 12.19 -1.80 15.39
N HIS A 189 11.93 -1.94 14.10
CA HIS A 189 11.32 -0.90 13.29
C HIS A 189 10.29 -1.44 12.29
N PRO A 190 9.05 -0.90 12.24
CA PRO A 190 7.96 -1.42 11.41
C PRO A 190 8.13 -1.19 9.90
N ALA A 191 8.98 -0.23 9.52
CA ALA A 191 9.24 0.17 8.12
C ALA A 191 7.95 0.36 7.31
N ASP A 192 7.08 1.25 7.78
CA ASP A 192 5.72 1.45 7.28
C ASP A 192 5.62 2.24 5.95
N ASN A 193 6.44 1.83 5.00
CA ASN A 193 6.46 2.25 3.60
C ASN A 193 7.06 1.11 2.76
N LEU A 194 6.44 0.81 1.62
CA LEU A 194 6.81 -0.31 0.76
C LEU A 194 8.24 -0.20 0.22
N PHE A 195 8.71 1.00 -0.13
CA PHE A 195 10.08 1.20 -0.60
C PHE A 195 11.09 0.94 0.53
N ILE A 196 10.89 1.54 1.70
CA ILE A 196 11.76 1.32 2.86
C ILE A 196 11.80 -0.16 3.24
N TYR A 197 10.66 -0.84 3.26
CA TYR A 197 10.58 -2.25 3.58
C TYR A 197 11.40 -3.09 2.58
N LEU A 198 11.21 -2.89 1.27
CA LEU A 198 11.98 -3.61 0.25
C LEU A 198 13.47 -3.24 0.25
N TYR A 199 13.81 -1.98 0.49
CA TYR A 199 15.19 -1.52 0.62
C TYR A 199 15.84 -2.10 1.88
N GLY A 200 15.11 -2.26 2.97
CA GLY A 200 15.58 -2.96 4.16
C GLY A 200 15.86 -4.45 3.90
N LEU A 201 15.05 -5.11 3.08
CA LEU A 201 15.27 -6.53 2.74
C LEU A 201 16.38 -6.76 1.72
N PHE A 202 16.47 -5.91 0.69
CA PHE A 202 17.29 -6.16 -0.50
C PHE A 202 18.28 -5.04 -0.86
N GLY A 203 18.30 -3.94 -0.11
CA GLY A 203 19.13 -2.77 -0.40
C GLY A 203 18.83 -2.16 -1.77
N VAL A 204 19.87 -1.84 -2.53
CA VAL A 204 19.77 -1.20 -3.85
C VAL A 204 19.03 -2.07 -4.87
N PHE A 205 18.98 -3.40 -4.69
CA PHE A 205 18.20 -4.29 -5.58
C PHE A 205 16.70 -4.00 -5.54
N SER A 206 16.20 -3.36 -4.47
CA SER A 206 14.82 -2.85 -4.44
C SER A 206 14.53 -1.86 -5.57
N CYS A 207 15.51 -1.03 -5.97
CA CYS A 207 15.37 -0.11 -7.10
C CYS A 207 15.12 -0.86 -8.42
N VAL A 208 15.73 -2.05 -8.60
CA VAL A 208 15.49 -2.90 -9.77
C VAL A 208 14.05 -3.42 -9.79
N ILE A 209 13.51 -3.80 -8.63
CA ILE A 209 12.11 -4.24 -8.48
C ILE A 209 11.14 -3.12 -8.87
N PHE A 210 11.37 -1.90 -8.34
CA PHE A 210 10.53 -0.74 -8.68
C PHE A 210 10.68 -0.31 -10.14
N ALA A 211 11.89 -0.34 -10.70
CA ALA A 211 12.12 -0.06 -12.12
C ALA A 211 11.39 -1.07 -13.01
N TYR A 212 11.48 -2.37 -12.69
CA TYR A 212 10.73 -3.42 -13.39
C TYR A 212 9.22 -3.18 -13.31
N LEU A 213 8.69 -2.85 -12.13
CA LEU A 213 7.28 -2.53 -11.98
C LEU A 213 6.88 -1.30 -12.82
N GLY A 214 7.71 -0.25 -12.84
CA GLY A 214 7.52 0.93 -13.68
C GLY A 214 7.47 0.61 -15.17
N VAL A 215 8.41 -0.21 -15.66
CA VAL A 215 8.43 -0.70 -17.05
C VAL A 215 7.15 -1.48 -17.37
N LYS A 216 6.73 -2.38 -16.47
CA LYS A 216 5.50 -3.15 -16.64
C LYS A 216 4.25 -2.27 -16.65
N ILE A 217 4.20 -1.21 -15.83
CA ILE A 217 3.11 -0.22 -15.87
C ILE A 217 3.09 0.52 -17.22
N MET A 218 4.25 0.91 -17.76
CA MET A 218 4.33 1.60 -19.06
C MET A 218 3.82 0.72 -20.21
N VAL A 219 4.21 -0.56 -20.21
CA VAL A 219 3.84 -1.53 -21.27
C VAL A 219 2.41 -2.07 -21.08
N LEU A 220 1.81 -1.90 -19.89
CA LEU A 220 0.46 -2.38 -19.58
C LEU A 220 -0.56 -1.88 -20.62
N SER A 221 -1.15 -2.79 -21.39
CA SER A 221 -2.20 -2.44 -22.35
C SER A 221 -3.54 -2.36 -21.63
N ILE A 222 -3.84 -1.22 -21.00
CA ILE A 222 -5.14 -0.97 -20.35
C ILE A 222 -6.18 -0.75 -21.44
N LYS A 223 -6.87 -1.83 -21.81
CA LYS A 223 -8.10 -1.81 -22.62
C LYS A 223 -9.30 -1.87 -21.68
N ASP A 224 -10.50 -1.65 -22.20
CA ASP A 224 -11.76 -1.88 -21.47
C ASP A 224 -12.05 -3.39 -21.30
N SER A 225 -11.02 -4.16 -20.97
CA SER A 225 -11.08 -5.58 -20.66
C SER A 225 -11.00 -5.76 -19.15
N ARG A 226 -11.76 -6.72 -18.64
CA ARG A 226 -11.90 -6.96 -17.19
C ARG A 226 -10.55 -7.23 -16.54
N ASP A 227 -9.73 -8.07 -17.17
CA ASP A 227 -8.45 -8.50 -16.63
C ASP A 227 -7.45 -7.34 -16.55
N THR A 228 -7.39 -6.48 -17.57
CA THR A 228 -6.46 -5.34 -17.59
C THR A 228 -6.86 -4.26 -16.59
N ILE A 229 -8.16 -4.02 -16.40
CA ILE A 229 -8.68 -3.09 -15.38
C ILE A 229 -8.41 -3.65 -13.98
N PHE A 230 -8.66 -4.95 -13.77
CA PHE A 230 -8.39 -5.62 -12.52
C PHE A 230 -6.92 -5.49 -12.11
N VAL A 231 -5.99 -5.77 -13.01
CA VAL A 231 -4.54 -5.64 -12.76
C VAL A 231 -4.17 -4.18 -12.46
N ALA A 232 -4.70 -3.21 -13.20
CA ALA A 232 -4.42 -1.79 -12.96
C ALA A 232 -4.88 -1.34 -11.56
N TYR A 233 -6.07 -1.77 -11.12
CA TYR A 233 -6.57 -1.46 -9.79
C TYR A 233 -5.86 -2.21 -8.67
N LEU A 234 -5.35 -3.42 -8.92
CA LEU A 234 -4.45 -4.10 -7.99
C LEU A 234 -3.12 -3.36 -7.83
N ILE A 235 -2.53 -2.85 -8.91
CA ILE A 235 -1.31 -2.03 -8.85
C ILE A 235 -1.56 -0.78 -8.01
N LEU A 236 -2.66 -0.05 -8.27
CA LEU A 236 -3.02 1.12 -7.46
C LEU A 236 -3.27 0.76 -6.00
N SER A 237 -3.91 -0.37 -5.72
CA SER A 237 -4.15 -0.86 -4.36
C SER A 237 -2.84 -1.10 -3.62
N PHE A 238 -1.92 -1.82 -4.27
CA PHE A 238 -0.63 -2.19 -3.71
C PHE A 238 0.28 -0.97 -3.49
N LEU A 239 0.40 -0.09 -4.49
CA LEU A 239 1.20 1.13 -4.38
C LEU A 239 0.58 2.14 -3.42
N GLY A 240 -0.73 2.35 -3.47
CA GLY A 240 -1.43 3.32 -2.62
C GLY A 240 -1.39 2.96 -1.14
N ILE A 241 -1.54 1.68 -0.79
CA ILE A 241 -1.29 1.20 0.57
C ILE A 241 0.21 1.30 0.90
N GLY A 242 1.07 0.99 -0.06
CA GLY A 242 2.53 1.03 0.08
C GLY A 242 3.12 2.39 0.40
N VAL A 243 2.39 3.50 0.21
CA VAL A 243 2.89 4.84 0.58
C VAL A 243 3.09 4.97 2.09
N ILE A 244 2.13 4.49 2.89
CA ILE A 244 2.10 4.68 4.36
C ILE A 244 1.89 3.38 5.13
N GLY A 245 2.21 2.24 4.52
CA GLY A 245 2.13 0.94 5.16
C GLY A 245 2.95 -0.14 4.48
N SER A 246 3.23 -1.20 5.23
CA SER A 246 3.95 -2.38 4.78
C SER A 246 2.99 -3.35 4.10
N ALA A 247 2.61 -3.05 2.85
CA ALA A 247 1.66 -3.85 2.08
C ALA A 247 2.04 -5.35 2.04
N LEU A 248 3.35 -5.64 2.04
CA LEU A 248 3.93 -6.99 1.98
C LEU A 248 3.85 -7.79 3.29
N GLU A 249 3.49 -7.16 4.41
CA GLU A 249 3.28 -7.90 5.66
C GLU A 249 1.86 -8.45 5.79
N ASN A 250 0.96 -8.06 4.88
CA ASN A 250 -0.41 -8.50 4.91
C ASN A 250 -0.64 -9.70 3.98
N GLY A 251 -1.03 -10.84 4.55
CA GLY A 251 -1.26 -12.07 3.78
C GLY A 251 -2.29 -11.94 2.64
N ILE A 252 -3.33 -11.11 2.81
CA ILE A 252 -4.35 -10.91 1.78
C ILE A 252 -3.78 -10.11 0.62
N LEU A 253 -3.10 -9.00 0.92
CA LEU A 253 -2.45 -8.19 -0.11
C LEU A 253 -1.37 -9.00 -0.84
N ASN A 254 -0.64 -9.87 -0.14
CA ASN A 254 0.35 -10.76 -0.74
C ASN A 254 -0.26 -11.76 -1.73
N PHE A 255 -1.43 -12.33 -1.41
CA PHE A 255 -2.15 -13.20 -2.33
C PHE A 255 -2.49 -12.48 -3.64
N PHE A 256 -3.07 -11.28 -3.55
CA PHE A 256 -3.42 -10.48 -4.73
C PHE A 256 -2.18 -9.89 -5.43
N PHE A 257 -1.11 -9.61 -4.70
CA PHE A 257 0.19 -9.21 -5.25
C PHE A 257 0.78 -10.33 -6.12
N GLY A 258 0.68 -11.60 -5.69
CA GLY A 258 1.06 -12.74 -6.52
C GLY A 258 0.28 -12.81 -7.84
N ILE A 259 -1.05 -12.63 -7.78
CA ILE A 259 -1.91 -12.57 -8.97
C ILE A 259 -1.52 -11.40 -9.89
N MET A 260 -1.25 -10.23 -9.30
CA MET A 260 -0.81 -9.04 -10.03
C MET A 260 0.51 -9.30 -10.76
N LEU A 261 1.52 -9.85 -10.08
CA LEU A 261 2.81 -10.17 -10.69
C LEU A 261 2.69 -11.21 -11.81
N ALA A 262 1.93 -12.29 -11.59
CA ALA A 262 1.68 -13.30 -12.61
C ALA A 262 1.02 -12.70 -13.86
N SER A 263 0.07 -11.78 -13.66
CA SER A 263 -0.62 -11.09 -14.75
C SER A 263 0.26 -10.06 -15.48
N LEU A 264 1.23 -9.45 -14.80
CA LEU A 264 2.22 -8.57 -15.43
C LEU A 264 3.31 -9.35 -16.17
N TYR A 265 3.65 -10.54 -15.67
CA TYR A 265 4.61 -11.42 -16.33
C TYR A 265 4.06 -11.99 -17.64
N SER A 266 2.78 -12.40 -17.66
CA SER A 266 2.13 -12.94 -18.87
C SER A 266 1.97 -11.93 -20.01
N GLN A 267 2.15 -10.64 -19.74
CA GLN A 267 2.12 -9.60 -20.77
C GLN A 267 3.38 -9.63 -21.63
N LYS A 268 3.18 -9.91 -22.92
CA LYS A 268 4.23 -9.80 -23.94
C LYS A 268 4.64 -8.33 -24.09
N ILE A 269 5.92 -8.03 -23.85
CA ILE A 269 6.50 -6.72 -24.15
C ILE A 269 6.63 -6.61 -25.67
N LYS A 270 5.75 -5.84 -26.31
CA LYS A 270 5.93 -5.47 -27.72
C LYS A 270 6.86 -4.26 -27.76
N PHE A 271 8.12 -4.47 -28.10
CA PHE A 271 9.00 -3.36 -28.44
C PHE A 271 8.43 -2.64 -29.67
N ILE A 272 8.31 -1.31 -29.58
CA ILE A 272 7.89 -0.46 -30.68
C ILE A 272 9.01 -0.52 -31.72
N SER A 273 8.86 -1.36 -32.76
CA SER A 273 9.65 -1.24 -33.97
C SER A 273 9.05 -0.09 -34.79
N SER A 274 9.48 1.14 -34.55
CA SER A 274 9.17 2.26 -35.43
C SER A 274 9.90 2.05 -36.77
N SER A 275 9.09 1.74 -37.79
CA SER A 275 9.27 1.94 -39.23
C SER A 275 10.54 2.68 -39.68
N VAL A 276 11.44 1.96 -40.35
CA VAL A 276 12.38 2.51 -41.34
C VAL A 276 12.24 1.67 -42.60
N SER A 277 11.22 1.91 -43.42
CA SER A 277 11.17 1.35 -44.78
C SER A 277 10.16 1.99 -45.75
N ASP A 278 9.66 3.21 -45.48
CA ASP A 278 8.80 3.91 -46.43
C ASP A 278 9.44 5.25 -46.82
N LEU A 279 10.49 5.18 -47.65
CA LEU A 279 10.91 6.31 -48.49
C LEU A 279 10.52 5.96 -49.93
N PRO A 280 9.62 6.70 -50.58
CA PRO A 280 9.31 6.50 -51.99
C PRO A 280 10.49 6.99 -52.83
N SER A 281 11.03 6.09 -53.65
CA SER A 281 11.88 6.41 -54.81
C SER A 281 11.03 6.82 -56.00
#